data_AF-A0A2J9VJS3-F1
#
_entry.id   AF-A0A2J9VJS3-F1
#
_cell.length_a   1.000
_cell.length_b   1.000
_cell.length_c   1.000
_cell.angle_alpha   90.00
_cell.angle_beta   90.00
_cell.angle_gamma   90.00
#
_symmetry.space_group_name_H-M   'P 1'
#
loop_
_entity.id
_entity.type
_entity.pdbx_description
1 polymer ?
#
loop_
_entity_poly.entity_id
_entity_poly.type
_entity_poly.pdbx_seq_one_letter_code
_entity_poly.pdbx_strand_id
1 'polypeptide(L)'
;MSKVKFRDDVDQIIDDINSSLKAPVIARSSIESQWKRGNGSVVRIDTKDIATLSINLHDGFYDVGCDGSKSGINEYLALNLKLHRHNSQNIRYRCTLTQLKSVIRHYALTNA
;
A
#
# COMPACT_ATOMS: atom_id res chain seq x y z
N MET A 1 5.16 4.05 -16.80
CA MET A 1 3.74 4.19 -16.43
C MET A 1 3.49 5.64 -16.03
N SER A 2 2.38 6.26 -16.44
CA SER A 2 2.11 7.64 -16.04
C SER A 2 1.65 7.70 -14.58
N LYS A 3 1.89 8.84 -13.92
CA LYS A 3 1.52 9.03 -12.50
C LYS A 3 0.00 9.11 -12.28
N VAL A 4 -0.72 9.57 -13.30
CA VAL A 4 -2.20 9.52 -13.34
C VAL A 4 -2.66 8.07 -13.31
N LYS A 5 -2.12 7.23 -14.21
CA LYS A 5 -2.42 5.80 -14.25
C LYS A 5 -2.07 5.10 -12.92
N PHE A 6 -0.97 5.46 -12.27
CA PHE A 6 -0.63 4.95 -10.94
C PHE A 6 -1.72 5.20 -9.89
N ARG A 7 -2.21 6.45 -9.79
CA ARG A 7 -3.27 6.77 -8.83
C ARG A 7 -4.54 5.99 -9.15
N ASP A 8 -4.94 5.98 -10.42
CA ASP A 8 -6.18 5.34 -10.86
C ASP A 8 -6.11 3.80 -10.68
N ASP A 9 -4.94 3.18 -10.89
CA ASP A 9 -4.70 1.75 -10.61
C ASP A 9 -4.86 1.43 -9.10
N VAL A 10 -4.38 2.32 -8.22
CA VAL A 10 -4.55 2.15 -6.76
C VAL A 10 -6.00 2.36 -6.34
N ASP A 11 -6.69 3.35 -6.91
CA ASP A 11 -8.13 3.58 -6.68
C ASP A 11 -8.93 2.33 -7.05
N GLN A 12 -8.69 1.76 -8.23
CA GLN A 12 -9.36 0.53 -8.66
C GLN A 12 -9.10 -0.65 -7.70
N ILE A 13 -7.87 -0.80 -7.20
CA ILE A 13 -7.55 -1.85 -6.22
C ILE A 13 -8.34 -1.65 -4.92
N ILE A 14 -8.44 -0.42 -4.44
CA ILE A 14 -9.19 -0.08 -3.22
C ILE A 14 -10.67 -0.39 -3.40
N ASP A 15 -11.25 0.05 -4.52
CA ASP A 15 -12.66 -0.17 -4.84
C ASP A 15 -12.99 -1.65 -4.96
N ASP A 16 -12.13 -2.44 -5.64
CA ASP A 16 -12.27 -3.89 -5.75
C ASP A 16 -12.27 -4.56 -4.36
N ILE A 17 -11.36 -4.15 -3.47
CA ILE A 17 -11.24 -4.74 -2.13
C ILE A 17 -12.44 -4.39 -1.28
N ASN A 18 -12.80 -3.11 -1.18
CA ASN A 18 -13.96 -2.65 -0.39
C ASN A 18 -15.25 -3.30 -0.90
N SER A 19 -15.42 -3.41 -2.22
CA SER A 19 -16.55 -4.12 -2.83
C SER A 19 -16.55 -5.60 -2.46
N SER A 20 -15.40 -6.26 -2.50
CA SER A 20 -15.28 -7.68 -2.11
C SER A 20 -15.56 -7.93 -0.62
N LEU A 21 -15.27 -6.95 0.24
CA LEU A 21 -15.53 -6.99 1.67
C LEU A 21 -16.93 -6.45 2.04
N LYS A 22 -17.67 -5.91 1.07
CA LYS A 22 -18.99 -5.29 1.24
C LYS A 22 -18.99 -4.18 2.30
N ALA A 23 -17.86 -3.50 2.48
CA ALA A 23 -17.67 -2.45 3.47
C ALA A 23 -16.49 -1.53 3.09
N PRO A 24 -16.52 -0.25 3.50
CA PRO A 24 -15.39 0.67 3.33
C PRO A 24 -14.31 0.38 4.39
N VAL A 25 -13.34 -0.47 4.06
CA VAL A 25 -12.28 -0.93 4.97
C VAL A 25 -10.98 -0.15 4.75
N ILE A 26 -10.64 0.13 3.50
CA ILE A 26 -9.41 0.85 3.14
C ILE A 26 -9.72 2.11 2.31
N ALA A 27 -8.86 3.12 2.45
CA ALA A 27 -8.91 4.33 1.65
C ALA A 27 -7.50 4.84 1.35
N ARG A 28 -7.36 5.67 0.31
CA ARG A 28 -6.13 6.45 0.10
C ARG A 28 -5.96 7.45 1.25
N SER A 29 -4.73 7.57 1.73
CA SER A 29 -4.28 8.58 2.67
C SER A 29 -3.02 9.22 2.09
N SER A 30 -3.15 10.41 1.52
CA SER A 30 -2.05 11.28 1.04
C SER A 30 -2.68 12.45 0.28
N ILE A 31 -2.06 13.62 0.34
CA ILE A 31 -2.52 14.79 -0.43
C ILE A 31 -2.28 14.59 -1.93
N GLU A 32 -3.07 15.25 -2.77
CA GLU A 32 -3.02 15.09 -4.24
C GLU A 32 -1.61 15.34 -4.82
N SER A 33 -0.86 16.27 -4.24
CA SER A 33 0.51 16.59 -4.68
C SER A 33 1.50 15.45 -4.46
N GLN A 34 1.27 14.54 -3.50
CA GLN A 34 2.08 13.33 -3.35
C GLN A 34 1.81 12.37 -4.51
N TRP A 35 0.54 12.11 -4.83
CA TRP A 35 0.16 11.23 -5.94
C TRP A 35 0.69 11.75 -7.29
N LYS A 36 0.65 13.08 -7.51
CA LYS A 36 1.28 13.74 -8.67
C LYS A 36 2.79 13.54 -8.75
N ARG A 37 3.45 13.23 -7.64
CA ARG A 37 4.88 12.89 -7.60
C ARG A 37 5.15 11.39 -7.71
N GLY A 38 4.12 10.55 -7.71
CA GLY A 38 4.25 9.10 -7.72
C GLY A 38 4.37 8.52 -6.31
N ASN A 39 4.02 9.27 -5.26
CA ASN A 39 4.03 8.80 -3.88
C ASN A 39 2.60 8.79 -3.37
N GLY A 40 2.18 7.71 -2.74
CA GLY A 40 0.85 7.59 -2.20
C GLY A 40 0.84 6.70 -0.98
N SER A 41 -0.26 6.71 -0.24
CA SER A 41 -0.43 5.74 0.83
C SER A 41 -1.87 5.32 0.95
N VAL A 42 -2.09 4.20 1.62
CA VAL A 42 -3.41 3.68 1.97
C VAL A 42 -3.46 3.39 3.45
N VAL A 43 -4.64 3.56 4.04
CA VAL A 43 -4.92 3.34 5.46
C VAL A 43 -6.17 2.50 5.61
N ARG A 44 -6.26 1.77 6.71
CA ARG A 44 -7.53 1.19 7.16
C ARG A 44 -8.37 2.26 7.84
N ILE A 45 -9.58 2.47 7.37
CA ILE A 45 -10.52 3.48 7.89
C ILE A 45 -11.56 2.90 8.85
N ASP A 46 -11.63 1.58 8.93
CA ASP A 46 -12.52 0.84 9.82
C ASP A 46 -11.89 0.51 11.18
N THR A 47 -10.63 0.93 11.39
CA THR A 47 -9.88 0.72 12.63
C THR A 47 -9.40 2.04 13.21
N LYS A 48 -8.95 2.03 14.47
CA LYS A 48 -8.25 3.17 15.11
C LYS A 48 -6.74 3.16 14.84
N ASP A 49 -6.26 2.27 13.97
CA ASP A 49 -4.84 2.12 13.67
C ASP A 49 -4.36 3.32 12.82
N ILE A 50 -3.19 3.86 13.16
CA ILE A 50 -2.54 4.95 12.43
C ILE A 50 -1.50 4.45 11.43
N ALA A 51 -1.21 3.15 11.43
CA ALA A 51 -0.25 2.54 10.51
C ALA A 51 -0.71 2.77 9.06
N THR A 52 0.21 3.21 8.21
CA THR A 52 -0.02 3.65 6.85
C THR A 52 0.85 2.82 5.91
N LEU A 53 0.22 2.19 4.93
CA LEU A 53 0.93 1.49 3.86
C LEU A 53 1.26 2.50 2.76
N SER A 54 2.53 2.88 2.68
CA SER A 54 3.04 3.82 1.68
C SER A 54 3.54 3.10 0.44
N ILE A 55 3.27 3.69 -0.72
CA ILE A 55 3.42 3.15 -2.07
C ILE A 55 4.10 4.20 -2.93
N ASN A 56 5.28 3.90 -3.47
CA ASN A 56 6.00 4.78 -4.37
C ASN A 56 6.12 4.13 -5.76
N LEU A 57 5.75 4.88 -6.79
CA LEU A 57 5.93 4.51 -8.18
C LEU A 57 7.39 4.72 -8.58
N HIS A 58 8.01 3.64 -9.07
CA HIS A 58 9.33 3.67 -9.69
C HIS A 58 9.25 3.16 -11.12
N ASP A 59 10.33 3.36 -11.88
CA ASP A 59 10.45 2.81 -13.23
C ASP A 59 10.43 1.28 -13.17
N GLY A 60 9.29 0.70 -13.57
CA GLY A 60 9.11 -0.75 -13.71
C GLY A 60 8.63 -1.50 -12.46
N PHE A 61 8.42 -0.83 -11.32
CA PHE A 61 7.90 -1.46 -10.10
C PHE A 61 7.26 -0.45 -9.13
N TYR A 62 6.60 -0.97 -8.09
CA TYR A 62 6.15 -0.20 -6.94
C TYR A 62 6.99 -0.55 -5.72
N ASP A 63 7.37 0.46 -4.96
CA ASP A 63 8.03 0.29 -3.68
C ASP A 63 7.01 0.47 -2.56
N VAL A 64 6.89 -0.53 -1.68
CA VAL A 64 5.88 -0.55 -0.61
C VAL A 64 6.51 -0.73 0.76
N GLY A 65 5.95 -0.07 1.76
CA GLY A 65 6.32 -0.25 3.16
C GLY A 65 5.22 0.25 4.08
N CYS A 66 5.09 -0.37 5.25
CA CYS A 66 4.15 0.09 6.27
C CYS A 66 4.91 0.85 7.34
N ASP A 67 4.46 2.06 7.69
CA ASP A 67 4.91 2.70 8.92
C ASP A 67 4.14 2.16 10.13
N GLY A 68 4.75 2.30 11.32
CA GLY A 68 4.19 1.77 12.57
C GLY A 68 4.28 0.25 12.74
N SER A 69 3.86 -0.20 13.91
CA SER A 69 3.81 -1.63 14.27
C SER A 69 2.43 -2.20 13.96
N LYS A 70 2.12 -2.42 12.69
CA LYS A 70 0.97 -3.27 12.34
C LYS A 70 1.43 -4.72 12.32
N SER A 71 0.83 -5.56 13.16
CA SER A 71 1.17 -6.99 13.22
C SER A 71 0.98 -7.62 11.84
N GLY A 72 1.79 -8.62 11.47
CA GLY A 72 1.61 -9.41 10.24
C GLY A 72 2.02 -8.74 8.91
N ILE A 73 1.77 -7.44 8.69
CA ILE A 73 2.05 -6.83 7.37
C ILE A 73 3.55 -6.79 7.05
N ASN A 74 4.40 -6.41 8.00
CA ASN A 74 5.85 -6.32 7.73
C ASN A 74 6.47 -7.70 7.48
N GLU A 75 5.99 -8.72 8.19
CA GLU A 75 6.37 -10.12 7.95
C GLU A 75 5.88 -10.59 6.57
N TYR A 76 4.63 -10.29 6.21
CA TYR A 76 4.10 -10.59 4.88
C TYR A 76 4.94 -9.97 3.77
N LEU A 77 5.30 -8.69 3.90
CA LEU A 77 6.14 -8.01 2.91
C LEU A 77 7.53 -8.68 2.81
N ALA A 78 8.14 -9.03 3.95
CA ALA A 78 9.46 -9.68 3.99
C ALA A 78 9.48 -11.07 3.34
N LEU A 79 8.41 -11.84 3.52
CA LEU A 79 8.30 -13.20 3.01
C LEU A 79 7.93 -13.27 1.52
N ASN A 80 7.17 -12.29 1.03
CA ASN A 80 6.56 -12.36 -0.31
C ASN A 80 7.23 -11.46 -1.35
N LEU A 81 8.03 -10.47 -0.94
CA LEU A 81 8.55 -9.44 -1.82
C LEU A 81 10.06 -9.27 -1.70
N LYS A 82 10.68 -8.79 -2.78
CA LYS A 82 12.12 -8.48 -2.79
C LYS A 82 12.39 -7.19 -2.03
N LEU A 83 13.28 -7.23 -1.04
CA LEU A 83 13.75 -6.02 -0.35
C LEU A 83 14.30 -5.00 -1.35
N HIS A 84 13.79 -3.78 -1.30
CA HIS A 84 14.29 -2.65 -2.08
C HIS A 84 15.29 -1.81 -1.28
N ARG A 85 14.93 -1.45 -0.05
CA ARG A 85 15.67 -0.53 0.80
C ARG A 85 15.44 -0.89 2.27
N HIS A 86 16.49 -0.84 3.05
CA HIS A 86 16.43 -0.96 4.50
C HIS A 86 17.37 0.10 5.08
N ASN A 87 16.80 1.13 5.72
CA ASN A 87 17.55 2.07 6.54
C ASN A 87 16.88 2.20 7.91
N SER A 88 17.49 2.96 8.84
CA SER A 88 17.03 3.09 10.23
C SER A 88 15.59 3.59 10.39
N GLN A 89 14.96 4.11 9.33
CA GLN A 89 13.60 4.67 9.36
C GLN A 89 12.63 3.97 8.42
N ASN A 90 13.10 3.22 7.42
CA ASN A 90 12.26 2.71 6.35
C ASN A 90 12.77 1.36 5.84
N ILE A 91 11.91 0.34 5.95
CA ILE A 91 12.03 -0.93 5.23
C ILE A 91 11.04 -0.89 4.07
N ARG A 92 11.52 -1.18 2.87
CA ARG A 92 10.76 -1.05 1.64
C ARG A 92 10.99 -2.24 0.72
N TYR A 93 9.93 -2.66 0.05
CA TYR A 93 9.90 -3.87 -0.78
C TYR A 93 9.36 -3.59 -2.17
N ARG A 94 9.92 -4.25 -3.17
CA ARG A 94 9.48 -4.13 -4.57
C ARG A 94 8.31 -5.05 -4.84
N CYS A 95 7.28 -4.54 -5.49
CA CYS A 95 6.17 -5.33 -5.99
C CYS A 95 5.74 -4.91 -7.41
N THR A 96 5.16 -5.86 -8.16
CA THR A 96 4.40 -5.60 -9.39
C THR A 96 3.00 -5.08 -9.08
N LEU A 97 2.21 -4.70 -10.09
CA LEU A 97 0.81 -4.29 -9.89
C LEU A 97 -0.03 -5.42 -9.28
N THR A 98 0.14 -6.66 -9.78
CA THR A 98 -0.56 -7.84 -9.24
C THR A 98 -0.20 -8.07 -7.78
N GLN A 99 1.08 -7.97 -7.43
CA GLN A 99 1.53 -8.10 -6.04
C GLN A 99 1.03 -6.93 -5.17
N LEU A 100 0.96 -5.70 -5.71
CA LEU A 100 0.41 -4.55 -5.00
C LEU A 100 -1.05 -4.80 -4.58
N LYS A 101 -1.87 -5.38 -5.46
CA LYS A 101 -3.24 -5.79 -5.13
C LYS A 101 -3.27 -6.79 -3.97
N SER A 102 -2.39 -7.79 -3.98
CA SER A 102 -2.28 -8.76 -2.89
C SER A 102 -1.83 -8.12 -1.58
N VAL A 103 -0.87 -7.20 -1.62
CA VAL A 103 -0.37 -6.46 -0.45
C VAL A 103 -1.47 -5.61 0.17
N ILE A 104 -2.17 -4.79 -0.62
CA ILE A 104 -3.23 -3.91 -0.10
C ILE A 104 -4.39 -4.76 0.46
N ARG A 105 -4.72 -5.89 -0.17
CA ARG A 105 -5.71 -6.83 0.36
C ARG A 105 -5.27 -7.45 1.69
N HIS A 106 -4.02 -7.90 1.79
CA HIS A 106 -3.49 -8.44 3.03
C HIS A 106 -3.54 -7.38 4.14
N TYR A 107 -3.10 -6.16 3.84
CA TYR A 107 -3.14 -5.03 4.75
C TYR A 107 -4.58 -4.72 5.23
N ALA A 108 -5.59 -4.79 4.35
CA ALA A 108 -7.01 -4.62 4.71
C ALA A 108 -7.55 -5.71 5.64
N LEU A 109 -7.05 -6.94 5.51
CA LEU A 109 -7.50 -8.11 6.29
C LEU A 109 -6.72 -8.31 7.59
N THR A 110 -5.56 -7.68 7.73
CA THR A 110 -4.71 -7.84 8.90
C THR A 110 -5.32 -7.09 10.07
N ASN A 111 -5.77 -7.81 11.09
CA ASN A 111 -6.36 -7.24 12.30
C ASN A 111 -5.39 -6.27 12.98
N ALA A 112 -5.93 -5.19 13.53
CA ALA A 112 -5.24 -4.36 14.51
C ALA A 112 -5.12 -5.10 15.85
#